data_AF-A0A246GKV7-F1
#
_entry.id   AF-A0A246GKV7-F1
#
_cell.length_a   1.000
_cell.length_b   1.000
_cell.length_c   1.000
_cell.angle_alpha   90.00
_cell.angle_beta   90.00
_cell.angle_gamma   90.00
#
_symmetry.space_group_name_H-M   'P 1'
#
loop_
_entity.id
_entity.type
_entity.pdbx_description
1 polymer ?
#
loop_
_entity_poly.entity_id
_entity_poly.type
_entity_poly.pdbx_seq_one_letter_code
_entity_poly.pdbx_strand_id
1 'polypeptide(L)'
;MRKKTIFLFCFLFFLVSENYSQLYVGGDSNKYFFVQGVLVTVQGNVNLASSEGNFFLRKDGQLMQTSSGTSTNTGLGNLSVFQEGTVNNYQYNYWCSPVGEPSSVAGNSKFGISRLKLPLTTLGKLDVVITSGLDGVSANGSLTISKRWIHTYQQSRAYSGWVFKGDAIDIKAGEGFSMKGTMGTDNTVPVAGLTLNNSGSNQRYDFRGKPNSGDIKVPVANGKLTLTGNPYPSAIDLNLFLNDVANTPFSDGTALFWEHDKTVNSHYLGEYRGGYGVYNATTSVYTPAVFYTYDAAGNKGTIYSAPGYDYKRRFSPVGQGFMVRGKASGELTIKNSHRVFVKENVASTTSQFERKSNAKYSSEFYPMIPNIAGVDYTNEKIVNPNIKLKISFCEGVATKELALVLMSGCQAGVDRGDSRPPSRYTKDINLMIDQESFIHDCRPFDMNTRYPLKCMSDQDCVFRIQKASEEAMTNSKVYLHNKKENLYYDLNGEPIPFSVKKGEDSETYEIVFTNESEVLGLDDVTLADDLVVYYNKELRSVIIENKKEHDLKEICLLDLTGRNIKCSTLEANEKSKYVIGVDYIQDQTYIVKIQDKLKNTISKKIIIY
;
A
#
# COMPACT_ATOMS: atom_id res chain seq x y z
N MET A 1 -12.55 -55.90 70.94
CA MET A 1 -12.81 -54.55 70.38
C MET A 1 -11.83 -54.28 69.24
N ARG A 2 -12.30 -54.23 67.98
CA ARG A 2 -11.47 -53.91 66.80
C ARG A 2 -11.36 -52.38 66.67
N LYS A 3 -10.14 -51.84 66.72
CA LYS A 3 -9.87 -50.44 66.34
C LYS A 3 -9.92 -50.32 64.82
N LYS A 4 -10.81 -49.47 64.30
CA LYS A 4 -10.82 -49.06 62.89
C LYS A 4 -10.03 -47.75 62.76
N THR A 5 -8.92 -47.80 62.03
CA THR A 5 -8.20 -46.62 61.58
C THR A 5 -8.88 -46.13 60.30
N ILE A 6 -9.49 -44.96 60.34
CA ILE A 6 -10.05 -44.29 59.15
C ILE A 6 -8.96 -43.37 58.61
N PHE A 7 -8.45 -43.69 57.42
CA PHE A 7 -7.56 -42.82 56.66
C PHE A 7 -8.43 -41.84 55.87
N LEU A 8 -8.37 -40.55 56.21
CA LEU A 8 -9.04 -39.48 55.46
C LEU A 8 -8.12 -39.05 54.31
N PHE A 9 -8.42 -39.49 53.09
CA PHE A 9 -7.71 -39.07 51.88
C PHE A 9 -8.33 -37.74 51.41
N CYS A 10 -7.69 -36.61 51.72
CA CYS A 10 -8.07 -35.32 51.14
C CYS A 10 -7.54 -35.23 49.70
N PHE A 11 -8.41 -35.42 48.72
CA PHE A 11 -8.15 -35.06 47.33
C PHE A 11 -8.20 -33.53 47.20
N LEU A 12 -7.04 -32.88 47.12
CA LEU A 12 -6.93 -31.47 46.72
C LEU A 12 -7.22 -31.38 45.21
N PHE A 13 -8.46 -31.06 44.83
CA PHE A 13 -8.76 -30.62 43.48
C PHE A 13 -8.14 -29.24 43.28
N PHE A 14 -7.04 -29.16 42.52
CA PHE A 14 -6.57 -27.90 41.94
C PHE A 14 -7.58 -27.47 40.87
N LEU A 15 -8.64 -26.75 41.29
CA LEU A 15 -9.50 -26.01 40.37
C LEU A 15 -8.69 -24.84 39.83
N VAL A 16 -8.10 -25.02 38.65
CA VAL A 16 -7.58 -23.90 37.86
C VAL A 16 -8.80 -23.14 37.33
N SER A 17 -9.22 -22.08 38.03
CA SER A 17 -10.22 -21.15 37.50
C SER A 17 -9.54 -20.19 36.53
N GLU A 18 -9.80 -20.31 35.24
CA GLU A 18 -9.47 -19.24 34.29
C GLU A 18 -10.42 -18.06 34.55
N ASN A 19 -9.89 -16.99 35.17
CA ASN A 19 -10.64 -15.74 35.34
C ASN A 19 -10.41 -14.89 34.08
N TYR A 20 -11.39 -14.83 33.19
CA TYR A 20 -11.35 -13.90 32.07
C TYR A 20 -11.67 -12.48 32.55
N SER A 21 -10.78 -11.52 32.26
CA SER A 21 -11.05 -10.11 32.56
C SER A 21 -12.16 -9.57 31.67
N GLN A 22 -13.39 -9.51 32.20
CA GLN A 22 -14.56 -8.85 31.59
C GLN A 22 -14.64 -7.37 32.02
N LEU A 23 -15.17 -6.51 31.15
CA LEU A 23 -15.39 -5.09 31.47
C LEU A 23 -16.88 -4.82 31.64
N TYR A 24 -17.29 -4.40 32.83
CA TYR A 24 -18.65 -3.95 33.11
C TYR A 24 -18.66 -2.43 33.36
N VAL A 25 -19.54 -1.71 32.66
CA VAL A 25 -19.75 -0.27 32.87
C VAL A 25 -21.24 -0.02 32.96
N GLY A 26 -21.72 0.48 34.10
CA GLY A 26 -23.13 0.87 34.27
C GLY A 26 -23.52 1.11 35.73
N GLY A 27 -24.82 1.38 35.94
CA GLY A 27 -25.44 1.54 37.26
C GLY A 27 -25.58 2.98 37.77
N ASP A 28 -25.09 3.99 37.04
CA ASP A 28 -25.21 5.41 37.37
C ASP A 28 -24.80 6.27 36.16
N SER A 29 -25.54 7.33 35.83
CA SER A 29 -25.21 8.26 34.73
C SER A 29 -23.92 9.05 34.97
N ASN A 30 -23.47 9.14 36.23
CA ASN A 30 -22.21 9.78 36.60
C ASN A 30 -21.01 8.81 36.59
N LYS A 31 -21.23 7.51 36.34
CA LYS A 31 -20.17 6.50 36.30
C LYS A 31 -19.93 6.07 34.86
N TYR A 32 -18.77 6.43 34.35
CA TYR A 32 -18.33 6.09 33.01
C TYR A 32 -16.88 5.61 33.02
N PHE A 33 -16.52 4.86 32.00
CA PHE A 33 -15.12 4.52 31.75
C PHE A 33 -14.57 5.49 30.70
N PHE A 34 -13.55 6.28 31.06
CA PHE A 34 -13.00 7.31 30.19
C PHE A 34 -11.54 7.05 29.89
N VAL A 35 -11.19 7.06 28.60
CA VAL A 35 -9.86 6.72 28.13
C VAL A 35 -9.41 7.71 27.06
N GLN A 36 -8.18 8.18 27.21
CA GLN A 36 -7.61 9.18 26.33
C GLN A 36 -6.24 8.76 25.81
N GLY A 37 -6.12 8.57 24.49
CA GLY A 37 -4.85 8.33 23.82
C GLY A 37 -4.07 7.10 24.27
N VAL A 38 -4.73 6.13 24.90
CA VAL A 38 -4.13 4.87 25.33
C VAL A 38 -5.00 3.69 24.91
N LEU A 39 -4.40 2.50 24.96
CA LEU A 39 -5.04 1.24 24.68
C LEU A 39 -5.74 0.68 25.93
N VAL A 40 -6.96 0.17 25.76
CA VAL A 40 -7.61 -0.73 26.71
C VAL A 40 -7.70 -2.11 26.09
N THR A 41 -7.25 -3.12 26.82
CA THR A 41 -7.39 -4.52 26.41
C THR A 41 -8.39 -5.23 27.33
N VAL A 42 -9.35 -5.94 26.74
CA VAL A 42 -10.34 -6.74 27.48
C VAL A 42 -10.30 -8.17 26.95
N GLN A 43 -10.20 -9.15 27.85
CA GLN A 43 -10.13 -10.56 27.46
C GLN A 43 -11.52 -11.18 27.26
N GLY A 44 -12.44 -10.86 28.18
CA GLY A 44 -13.81 -11.31 28.15
C GLY A 44 -14.74 -10.39 27.35
N ASN A 45 -16.01 -10.41 27.72
CA ASN A 45 -17.02 -9.52 27.16
C ASN A 45 -16.90 -8.10 27.72
N VAL A 46 -17.35 -7.15 26.91
CA VAL A 46 -17.70 -5.80 27.35
C VAL A 46 -19.21 -5.76 27.56
N ASN A 47 -19.63 -5.41 28.78
CA ASN A 47 -21.02 -5.22 29.17
C ASN A 47 -21.26 -3.74 29.54
N LEU A 48 -21.94 -3.02 28.65
CA LEU A 48 -22.33 -1.63 28.86
C LEU A 48 -23.77 -1.58 29.40
N ALA A 49 -23.92 -1.81 30.69
CA ALA A 49 -25.20 -2.02 31.34
C ALA A 49 -26.04 -0.73 31.43
N SER A 50 -27.37 -0.90 31.29
CA SER A 50 -28.39 0.16 31.18
C SER A 50 -28.09 1.19 30.07
N SER A 51 -28.97 2.18 29.87
CA SER A 51 -28.68 3.31 28.96
C SER A 51 -27.49 4.15 29.40
N GLU A 52 -27.08 4.02 30.67
CA GLU A 52 -26.09 4.86 31.34
C GLU A 52 -24.66 4.29 31.31
N GLY A 53 -24.49 3.04 30.87
CA GLY A 53 -23.17 2.42 30.72
C GLY A 53 -22.37 3.07 29.61
N ASN A 54 -21.54 4.06 29.92
CA ASN A 54 -20.80 4.83 28.92
C ASN A 54 -19.29 4.57 28.99
N PHE A 55 -18.71 4.21 27.84
CA PHE A 55 -17.27 4.06 27.66
C PHE A 55 -16.79 5.04 26.58
N PHE A 56 -16.02 6.04 26.97
CA PHE A 56 -15.53 7.09 26.10
C PHE A 56 -14.07 6.87 25.69
N LEU A 57 -13.84 6.81 24.37
CA LEU A 57 -12.52 6.82 23.74
C LEU A 57 -12.24 8.19 23.14
N ARG A 58 -11.16 8.87 23.56
CA ARG A 58 -10.77 10.21 23.07
C ARG A 58 -9.30 10.26 22.66
N LYS A 59 -8.96 11.21 21.78
CA LYS A 59 -7.59 11.40 21.25
C LYS A 59 -6.96 10.08 20.78
N ASP A 60 -7.68 9.36 19.93
CA ASP A 60 -7.26 8.05 19.39
C ASP A 60 -7.02 6.97 20.46
N GLY A 61 -7.74 7.05 21.59
CA GLY A 61 -7.88 5.92 22.50
C GLY A 61 -8.62 4.76 21.81
N GLN A 62 -8.25 3.53 22.14
CA GLN A 62 -8.76 2.34 21.44
C GLN A 62 -9.11 1.21 22.42
N LEU A 63 -10.09 0.40 22.03
CA LEU A 63 -10.45 -0.84 22.71
C LEU A 63 -10.07 -2.03 21.83
N MET A 64 -9.19 -2.90 22.33
CA MET A 64 -8.93 -4.21 21.75
C MET A 64 -9.50 -5.31 22.63
N GLN A 65 -10.30 -6.18 22.03
CA GLN A 65 -10.70 -7.44 22.66
C GLN A 65 -9.88 -8.59 22.10
N THR A 66 -9.53 -9.55 22.94
CA THR A 66 -8.67 -10.69 22.54
C THR A 66 -9.45 -11.98 22.27
N SER A 67 -10.73 -12.04 22.65
CA SER A 67 -11.58 -13.21 22.41
C SER A 67 -11.80 -13.47 20.91
N SER A 68 -11.80 -14.74 20.51
CA SER A 68 -12.08 -15.17 19.13
C SER A 68 -13.51 -15.69 18.98
N GLY A 69 -13.98 -15.85 17.74
CA GLY A 69 -15.32 -16.39 17.47
C GLY A 69 -16.43 -15.36 17.69
N THR A 70 -17.63 -15.78 18.05
CA THR A 70 -18.77 -14.85 18.16
C THR A 70 -18.59 -13.88 19.32
N SER A 71 -18.82 -12.59 19.06
CA SER A 71 -18.86 -11.55 20.11
C SER A 71 -19.83 -11.93 21.23
N THR A 72 -19.37 -11.79 22.47
CA THR A 72 -20.19 -11.97 23.68
C THR A 72 -20.55 -10.64 24.34
N ASN A 73 -20.29 -9.51 23.66
CA ASN A 73 -20.62 -8.18 24.16
C ASN A 73 -22.14 -8.00 24.29
N THR A 74 -22.54 -7.31 25.35
CA THR A 74 -23.94 -6.99 25.67
C THR A 74 -24.06 -5.56 26.18
N GLY A 75 -25.28 -5.05 26.24
CA GLY A 75 -25.57 -3.81 26.96
C GLY A 75 -26.42 -2.83 26.19
N LEU A 76 -27.16 -1.99 26.93
CA LEU A 76 -27.99 -0.90 26.39
C LEU A 76 -27.24 0.45 26.38
N GLY A 77 -26.01 0.46 26.87
CA GLY A 77 -25.14 1.62 26.95
C GLY A 77 -24.30 1.83 25.68
N ASN A 78 -23.28 2.67 25.77
CA ASN A 78 -22.56 3.19 24.61
C ASN A 78 -21.06 3.23 24.81
N LEU A 79 -20.33 2.53 23.94
CA LEU A 79 -18.98 2.93 23.59
C LEU A 79 -19.10 4.13 22.65
N SER A 80 -18.34 5.18 22.92
CA SER A 80 -18.29 6.43 22.17
C SER A 80 -16.87 6.64 21.65
N VAL A 81 -16.71 6.75 20.34
CA VAL A 81 -15.44 7.01 19.68
C VAL A 81 -15.60 8.09 18.63
N PHE A 82 -14.70 9.07 18.65
CA PHE A 82 -14.68 10.14 17.66
C PHE A 82 -13.94 9.70 16.41
N GLN A 83 -14.47 10.08 15.25
CA GLN A 83 -13.82 9.90 13.96
C GLN A 83 -14.25 11.00 13.01
N GLU A 84 -13.37 11.46 12.13
CA GLU A 84 -13.64 12.53 11.16
C GLU A 84 -13.57 12.06 9.71
N GLY A 85 -14.52 12.52 8.89
CA GLY A 85 -14.47 12.39 7.44
C GLY A 85 -13.44 13.32 6.80
N THR A 86 -13.31 13.25 5.47
CA THR A 86 -12.26 13.97 4.72
C THR A 86 -12.76 14.85 3.58
N VAL A 87 -14.08 14.94 3.43
CA VAL A 87 -14.73 15.46 2.22
C VAL A 87 -15.98 16.27 2.56
N ASN A 88 -16.42 17.09 1.60
CA ASN A 88 -17.61 17.95 1.73
C ASN A 88 -18.91 17.27 1.28
N ASN A 89 -20.01 18.05 1.20
CA ASN A 89 -21.34 17.58 0.82
C ASN A 89 -21.48 17.08 -0.63
N TYR A 90 -20.47 17.27 -1.48
CA TYR A 90 -20.49 16.75 -2.86
C TYR A 90 -19.90 15.34 -2.95
N GLN A 91 -19.05 14.96 -2.00
CA GLN A 91 -18.13 13.83 -2.07
C GLN A 91 -18.45 12.77 -1.00
N TYR A 92 -17.99 11.53 -1.20
CA TYR A 92 -18.29 10.42 -0.28
C TYR A 92 -17.10 10.06 0.59
N ASN A 93 -17.39 9.86 1.88
CA ASN A 93 -16.59 9.01 2.75
C ASN A 93 -17.13 7.58 2.68
N TYR A 94 -16.25 6.59 2.72
CA TYR A 94 -16.61 5.20 2.96
C TYR A 94 -16.32 4.85 4.42
N TRP A 95 -17.32 4.31 5.09
CA TRP A 95 -17.30 3.99 6.51
C TRP A 95 -17.56 2.51 6.75
N CYS A 96 -17.08 1.97 7.87
CA CYS A 96 -17.54 0.71 8.45
C CYS A 96 -17.69 0.90 9.95
N SER A 97 -18.88 0.69 10.51
CA SER A 97 -19.12 1.13 11.89
C SER A 97 -18.35 0.27 12.92
N PRO A 98 -17.68 0.89 13.91
CA PRO A 98 -17.06 0.18 15.04
C PRO A 98 -18.07 -0.31 16.09
N VAL A 99 -19.33 0.11 15.98
CA VAL A 99 -20.41 -0.15 16.93
C VAL A 99 -21.69 -0.56 16.21
N GLY A 100 -22.53 -1.32 16.89
CA GLY A 100 -23.93 -1.58 16.49
C GLY A 100 -24.92 -0.98 17.48
N GLU A 101 -26.21 -1.18 17.23
CA GLU A 101 -27.26 -0.81 18.20
C GLU A 101 -27.01 -1.45 19.57
N PRO A 102 -27.19 -0.67 20.65
CA PRO A 102 -27.25 -1.24 21.99
C PRO A 102 -28.29 -2.37 22.08
N SER A 103 -27.90 -3.47 22.70
CA SER A 103 -28.76 -4.65 22.87
C SER A 103 -28.25 -5.50 24.04
N SER A 104 -29.17 -5.95 24.89
CA SER A 104 -28.90 -6.93 25.95
C SER A 104 -28.56 -8.33 25.42
N VAL A 105 -28.80 -8.59 24.13
CA VAL A 105 -28.46 -9.85 23.47
C VAL A 105 -26.96 -9.86 23.13
N ALA A 106 -26.30 -10.97 23.44
CA ALA A 106 -24.89 -11.19 23.09
C ALA A 106 -24.71 -11.23 21.57
N GLY A 107 -23.61 -10.64 21.09
CA GLY A 107 -23.29 -10.60 19.66
C GLY A 107 -23.15 -9.18 19.11
N ASN A 108 -22.72 -9.09 17.86
CA ASN A 108 -22.68 -7.82 17.14
C ASN A 108 -24.09 -7.46 16.64
N SER A 109 -24.48 -6.20 16.83
CA SER A 109 -25.78 -5.69 16.37
C SER A 109 -25.63 -5.01 15.00
N LYS A 110 -26.74 -4.86 14.28
CA LYS A 110 -26.81 -3.97 13.11
C LYS A 110 -26.61 -2.50 13.52
N PHE A 111 -26.15 -1.68 12.60
CA PHE A 111 -25.93 -0.25 12.74
C PHE A 111 -26.96 0.54 11.93
N GLY A 112 -27.35 1.71 12.45
CA GLY A 112 -28.07 2.74 11.73
C GLY A 112 -27.37 4.10 11.90
N ILE A 113 -27.45 4.96 10.90
CA ILE A 113 -26.74 6.26 10.91
C ILE A 113 -27.19 7.21 12.03
N SER A 114 -28.35 6.97 12.65
CA SER A 114 -28.77 7.68 13.86
C SER A 114 -27.81 7.52 15.03
N ARG A 115 -26.91 6.53 14.99
CA ARG A 115 -25.84 6.29 15.98
C ARG A 115 -24.63 7.19 15.80
N LEU A 116 -24.56 7.95 14.72
CA LEU A 116 -23.63 9.08 14.58
C LEU A 116 -24.20 10.27 15.34
N LYS A 117 -23.37 10.90 16.16
CA LYS A 117 -23.76 12.02 17.02
C LYS A 117 -22.82 13.20 16.77
N LEU A 118 -23.31 14.41 17.05
CA LEU A 118 -22.47 15.61 17.05
C LEU A 118 -21.77 15.72 18.41
N PRO A 119 -20.43 15.70 18.47
CA PRO A 119 -19.72 15.94 19.72
C PRO A 119 -19.85 17.41 20.16
N LEU A 120 -20.20 17.66 21.42
CA LEU A 120 -20.24 19.04 21.98
C LEU A 120 -19.13 19.29 22.99
N THR A 121 -18.85 18.28 23.82
CA THR A 121 -17.79 18.31 24.83
C THR A 121 -17.10 16.95 24.86
N THR A 122 -16.22 16.76 25.83
CA THR A 122 -15.46 15.52 25.98
C THR A 122 -16.39 14.33 26.23
N LEU A 123 -17.55 14.53 26.87
CA LEU A 123 -18.55 13.50 27.14
C LEU A 123 -19.89 13.76 26.41
N GLY A 124 -20.23 15.04 26.22
CA GLY A 124 -21.51 15.50 25.71
C GLY A 124 -21.65 15.37 24.20
N LYS A 125 -22.89 15.16 23.76
CA LYS A 125 -23.28 15.04 22.35
C LYS A 125 -24.62 15.71 22.09
N LEU A 126 -24.93 15.93 20.82
CA LEU A 126 -26.28 16.18 20.32
C LEU A 126 -26.64 15.09 19.30
N ASP A 127 -27.93 14.78 19.19
CA ASP A 127 -28.41 13.88 18.14
C ASP A 127 -28.34 14.59 16.77
N VAL A 128 -27.90 13.87 15.75
CA VAL A 128 -27.91 14.41 14.38
C VAL A 128 -29.34 14.44 13.86
N VAL A 129 -29.66 15.47 13.08
CA VAL A 129 -30.90 15.53 12.31
C VAL A 129 -30.71 14.72 11.03
N ILE A 130 -31.55 13.71 10.80
CA ILE A 130 -31.52 12.95 9.56
C ILE A 130 -32.50 13.59 8.57
N THR A 131 -32.00 14.01 7.42
CA THR A 131 -32.80 14.69 6.39
C THR A 131 -32.95 13.86 5.13
N SER A 132 -34.08 14.05 4.42
CA SER A 132 -34.28 13.61 3.05
C SER A 132 -33.79 14.64 2.01
N GLY A 133 -33.19 15.75 2.43
CA GLY A 133 -32.52 16.71 1.53
C GLY A 133 -31.30 16.11 0.84
N LEU A 134 -30.71 16.81 -0.13
CA LEU A 134 -29.48 16.37 -0.77
C LEU A 134 -28.28 16.54 0.17
N ASP A 135 -28.20 17.62 0.93
CA ASP A 135 -26.97 17.94 1.65
C ASP A 135 -27.09 17.79 3.16
N GLY A 136 -26.00 17.32 3.76
CA GLY A 136 -25.76 17.46 5.19
C GLY A 136 -25.11 18.80 5.49
N VAL A 137 -25.50 19.42 6.60
CA VAL A 137 -25.01 20.74 7.02
C VAL A 137 -24.47 20.65 8.44
N SER A 138 -23.27 21.18 8.64
CA SER A 138 -22.69 21.37 9.97
C SER A 138 -22.69 22.84 10.37
N ALA A 139 -23.10 23.09 11.61
CA ALA A 139 -23.03 24.38 12.28
C ALA A 139 -22.69 24.16 13.76
N ASN A 140 -22.27 25.21 14.47
CA ASN A 140 -22.06 25.11 15.92
C ASN A 140 -23.32 24.58 16.62
N GLY A 141 -23.21 23.43 17.27
CA GLY A 141 -24.32 22.80 18.01
C GLY A 141 -25.41 22.17 17.14
N SER A 142 -25.24 22.05 15.81
CA SER A 142 -26.21 21.40 14.93
C SER A 142 -25.52 20.65 13.78
N LEU A 143 -25.97 19.42 13.54
CA LEU A 143 -25.47 18.57 12.46
C LEU A 143 -26.62 17.85 11.78
N THR A 144 -26.72 18.03 10.47
CA THR A 144 -27.66 17.31 9.62
C THR A 144 -26.92 16.30 8.73
N ILE A 145 -27.43 15.07 8.64
CA ILE A 145 -26.94 14.02 7.75
C ILE A 145 -28.03 13.68 6.73
N SER A 146 -27.71 13.71 5.44
CA SER A 146 -28.65 13.27 4.41
C SER A 146 -28.69 11.75 4.31
N LYS A 147 -29.88 11.18 4.52
CA LYS A 147 -30.08 9.73 4.36
C LYS A 147 -30.02 9.27 2.90
N ARG A 148 -30.16 10.18 1.93
CA ARG A 148 -30.14 9.85 0.50
C ARG A 148 -28.86 9.14 0.07
N TRP A 149 -27.77 9.36 0.79
CA TRP A 149 -26.42 8.93 0.39
C TRP A 149 -25.91 7.73 1.17
N ILE A 150 -26.77 7.11 1.98
CA ILE A 150 -26.42 5.95 2.78
C ILE A 150 -26.72 4.68 1.99
N HIS A 151 -25.66 4.12 1.40
CA HIS A 151 -25.74 2.91 0.61
C HIS A 151 -24.67 1.91 1.04
N THR A 152 -24.97 0.65 0.81
CA THR A 152 -24.03 -0.47 0.95
C THR A 152 -23.76 -1.04 -0.44
N TYR A 153 -22.66 -1.76 -0.61
CA TYR A 153 -22.30 -2.35 -1.90
C TYR A 153 -21.77 -3.76 -1.68
N GLN A 154 -22.53 -4.79 -2.03
CA GLN A 154 -22.18 -6.18 -1.74
C GLN A 154 -22.13 -6.98 -3.03
N GLN A 155 -21.02 -7.70 -3.25
CA GLN A 155 -20.86 -8.68 -4.32
C GLN A 155 -21.41 -8.22 -5.68
N SER A 156 -20.98 -7.04 -6.15
CA SER A 156 -21.37 -6.49 -7.46
C SER A 156 -20.19 -5.96 -8.26
N ARG A 157 -20.40 -5.75 -9.56
CA ARG A 157 -19.45 -5.12 -10.50
C ARG A 157 -20.03 -3.88 -11.17
N ALA A 158 -21.31 -3.62 -10.97
CA ALA A 158 -22.06 -2.58 -11.66
C ALA A 158 -22.47 -1.47 -10.68
N TYR A 159 -22.68 -0.26 -11.18
CA TYR A 159 -23.17 0.85 -10.37
C TYR A 159 -24.53 0.54 -9.71
N SER A 160 -25.41 -0.20 -10.39
CA SER A 160 -26.68 -0.69 -9.83
C SER A 160 -26.55 -1.63 -8.63
N GLY A 161 -25.32 -2.03 -8.25
CA GLY A 161 -25.04 -2.80 -7.04
C GLY A 161 -25.13 -2.01 -5.73
N TRP A 162 -25.25 -0.68 -5.78
CA TRP A 162 -25.49 0.13 -4.59
C TRP A 162 -26.90 -0.12 -4.04
N VAL A 163 -26.98 -0.54 -2.79
CA VAL A 163 -28.22 -0.82 -2.09
C VAL A 163 -28.49 0.29 -1.09
N PHE A 164 -29.59 1.01 -1.29
CA PHE A 164 -30.03 2.08 -0.40
C PHE A 164 -30.39 1.53 0.98
N LYS A 165 -29.82 2.14 2.03
CA LYS A 165 -30.14 1.84 3.43
C LYS A 165 -30.84 2.98 4.13
N GLY A 166 -30.58 4.22 3.71
CA GLY A 166 -31.22 5.39 4.28
C GLY A 166 -30.95 5.52 5.78
N ASP A 167 -32.04 5.64 6.54
CA ASP A 167 -32.05 5.72 8.01
C ASP A 167 -32.41 4.40 8.70
N ALA A 168 -32.53 3.30 7.95
CA ALA A 168 -32.80 1.99 8.53
C ALA A 168 -31.62 1.49 9.36
N ILE A 169 -31.93 0.75 10.43
CA ILE A 169 -30.95 0.03 11.25
C ILE A 169 -30.68 -1.34 10.59
N ASP A 170 -30.02 -1.31 9.44
CA ASP A 170 -29.84 -2.49 8.59
C ASP A 170 -28.44 -2.65 7.96
N ILE A 171 -27.43 -2.01 8.55
CA ILE A 171 -26.03 -2.21 8.14
C ILE A 171 -25.40 -3.23 9.10
N LYS A 172 -24.95 -4.38 8.60
CA LYS A 172 -24.34 -5.42 9.45
C LYS A 172 -22.94 -5.02 9.92
N ALA A 173 -22.46 -5.60 11.02
CA ALA A 173 -21.05 -5.44 11.39
C ALA A 173 -20.15 -5.97 10.27
N GLY A 174 -19.08 -5.23 9.92
CA GLY A 174 -18.22 -5.54 8.78
C GLY A 174 -18.74 -5.07 7.42
N GLU A 175 -20.02 -4.71 7.32
CA GLU A 175 -20.59 -4.10 6.12
C GLU A 175 -20.18 -2.62 6.10
N GLY A 176 -19.55 -2.20 5.01
CA GLY A 176 -19.23 -0.79 4.82
C GLY A 176 -20.37 -0.04 4.14
N PHE A 177 -20.44 1.27 4.36
CA PHE A 177 -21.45 2.15 3.79
C PHE A 177 -20.87 3.47 3.27
N SER A 178 -21.47 4.01 2.21
CA SER A 178 -21.18 5.35 1.74
C SER A 178 -21.90 6.40 2.60
N MET A 179 -21.28 7.56 2.79
CA MET A 179 -21.95 8.74 3.35
C MET A 179 -21.28 9.99 2.79
N LYS A 180 -22.07 10.95 2.30
CA LYS A 180 -21.49 12.23 1.91
C LYS A 180 -20.99 13.01 3.11
N GLY A 181 -19.99 13.84 2.89
CA GLY A 181 -19.58 14.82 3.88
C GLY A 181 -20.63 15.90 4.10
N THR A 182 -20.24 16.96 4.80
CA THR A 182 -21.13 18.08 5.11
C THR A 182 -20.59 19.39 4.59
N MET A 183 -21.49 20.31 4.27
CA MET A 183 -21.15 21.72 4.08
C MET A 183 -21.19 22.47 5.42
N GLY A 184 -20.83 23.76 5.38
CA GLY A 184 -20.82 24.63 6.55
C GLY A 184 -19.57 24.43 7.42
N THR A 185 -19.61 25.01 8.62
CA THR A 185 -18.47 25.04 9.55
C THR A 185 -19.00 24.85 10.97
N ASP A 186 -18.34 24.01 11.75
CA ASP A 186 -18.53 23.90 13.20
C ASP A 186 -17.18 24.12 13.89
N ASN A 187 -17.09 25.25 14.58
CA ASN A 187 -15.90 25.72 15.28
C ASN A 187 -15.78 25.15 16.71
N THR A 188 -16.65 24.23 17.10
CA THR A 188 -16.58 23.58 18.41
C THR A 188 -15.33 22.72 18.51
N VAL A 189 -14.56 22.87 19.59
CA VAL A 189 -13.47 21.97 19.97
C VAL A 189 -13.96 21.09 21.13
N PRO A 190 -14.41 19.84 20.87
CA PRO A 190 -15.08 19.04 21.89
C PRO A 190 -14.11 18.53 22.97
N VAL A 191 -12.81 18.41 22.67
CA VAL A 191 -11.78 17.98 23.61
C VAL A 191 -10.56 18.86 23.41
N ALA A 192 -10.02 19.41 24.50
CA ALA A 192 -8.81 20.22 24.45
C ALA A 192 -7.66 19.46 23.76
N GLY A 193 -7.05 20.08 22.74
CA GLY A 193 -5.98 19.51 21.93
C GLY A 193 -6.45 18.72 20.69
N LEU A 194 -7.75 18.67 20.40
CA LEU A 194 -8.28 18.27 19.08
C LEU A 194 -8.55 19.50 18.21
N THR A 195 -8.78 19.26 16.91
CA THR A 195 -9.24 20.27 15.94
C THR A 195 -10.73 20.57 16.09
N LEU A 196 -11.21 21.59 15.36
CA LEU A 196 -12.63 21.94 15.24
C LEU A 196 -13.45 20.76 14.67
N ASN A 197 -14.72 20.67 15.04
CA ASN A 197 -15.63 19.62 14.56
C ASN A 197 -15.82 19.59 13.05
N ASN A 198 -15.69 20.71 12.32
CA ASN A 198 -15.70 20.68 10.85
C ASN A 198 -14.60 21.57 10.26
N SER A 199 -13.34 21.22 10.51
CA SER A 199 -12.19 21.95 9.96
C SER A 199 -11.92 21.51 8.52
N GLY A 200 -12.16 22.40 7.54
CA GLY A 200 -11.86 22.12 6.12
C GLY A 200 -12.71 20.98 5.54
N SER A 201 -14.00 20.92 5.89
CA SER A 201 -14.93 19.84 5.54
C SER A 201 -14.62 18.48 6.16
N ASN A 202 -13.73 18.41 7.14
CA ASN A 202 -13.45 17.18 7.89
C ASN A 202 -14.40 17.04 9.09
N GLN A 203 -15.67 16.76 8.82
CA GLN A 203 -16.69 16.63 9.86
C GLN A 203 -16.35 15.51 10.85
N ARG A 204 -16.34 15.83 12.15
CA ARG A 204 -16.23 14.89 13.25
C ARG A 204 -17.59 14.33 13.63
N TYR A 205 -17.65 13.01 13.72
CA TYR A 205 -18.78 12.26 14.23
C TYR A 205 -18.37 11.51 15.49
N ASP A 206 -19.32 11.35 16.41
CA ASP A 206 -19.21 10.47 17.56
C ASP A 206 -20.03 9.21 17.31
N PHE A 207 -19.35 8.11 17.01
CA PHE A 207 -19.97 6.80 16.87
C PHE A 207 -20.30 6.27 18.25
N ARG A 208 -21.59 6.12 18.56
CA ARG A 208 -22.05 5.60 19.85
C ARG A 208 -22.79 4.29 19.69
N GLY A 209 -22.45 3.26 20.47
CA GLY A 209 -23.25 2.02 20.51
C GLY A 209 -22.55 0.87 21.21
N LYS A 210 -23.07 -0.35 21.03
CA LYS A 210 -22.42 -1.56 21.55
C LYS A 210 -21.20 -1.87 20.68
N PRO A 211 -19.98 -2.03 21.26
CA PRO A 211 -18.78 -2.23 20.48
C PRO A 211 -18.77 -3.58 19.77
N ASN A 212 -18.39 -3.57 18.50
CA ASN A 212 -18.20 -4.78 17.72
C ASN A 212 -16.93 -5.54 18.16
N SER A 213 -17.01 -6.88 18.13
CA SER A 213 -15.93 -7.77 18.53
C SER A 213 -16.03 -9.13 17.85
N GLY A 214 -15.03 -9.98 18.10
CA GLY A 214 -15.00 -11.35 17.60
C GLY A 214 -14.87 -11.43 16.09
N ASP A 215 -15.13 -12.60 15.53
CA ASP A 215 -15.03 -12.89 14.11
C ASP A 215 -16.26 -12.32 13.37
N ILE A 216 -16.00 -11.44 12.40
CA ILE A 216 -17.00 -10.76 11.59
C ILE A 216 -16.83 -11.21 10.14
N LYS A 217 -17.90 -11.76 9.57
CA LYS A 217 -17.88 -12.35 8.24
C LYS A 217 -18.47 -11.39 7.19
N VAL A 218 -17.79 -11.26 6.07
CA VAL A 218 -18.13 -10.37 4.95
C VAL A 218 -18.20 -11.21 3.67
N PRO A 219 -19.38 -11.34 3.04
CA PRO A 219 -19.52 -12.17 1.85
C PRO A 219 -18.83 -11.54 0.64
N VAL A 220 -18.11 -12.34 -0.12
CA VAL A 220 -17.43 -11.93 -1.37
C VAL A 220 -17.78 -12.88 -2.51
N ALA A 221 -17.59 -12.42 -3.75
CA ALA A 221 -17.90 -13.21 -4.94
C ALA A 221 -16.83 -13.00 -6.01
N ASN A 222 -16.56 -14.04 -6.80
CA ASN A 222 -15.49 -14.03 -7.79
C ASN A 222 -15.57 -12.81 -8.73
N GLY A 223 -14.49 -12.04 -8.78
CA GLY A 223 -14.27 -10.79 -9.51
C GLY A 223 -15.24 -9.66 -9.18
N LYS A 224 -16.02 -9.76 -8.10
CA LYS A 224 -16.96 -8.71 -7.67
C LYS A 224 -16.36 -7.92 -6.52
N LEU A 225 -16.77 -6.65 -6.41
CA LEU A 225 -16.40 -5.76 -5.32
C LEU A 225 -17.42 -5.86 -4.18
N THR A 226 -16.92 -5.68 -2.96
CA THR A 226 -17.72 -5.59 -1.73
C THR A 226 -17.17 -4.46 -0.87
N LEU A 227 -18.03 -3.55 -0.44
CA LEU A 227 -17.72 -2.48 0.50
C LEU A 227 -17.72 -3.04 1.92
N THR A 228 -16.56 -2.98 2.54
CA THR A 228 -16.30 -3.39 3.92
C THR A 228 -15.45 -2.30 4.60
N GLY A 229 -14.77 -2.63 5.69
CA GLY A 229 -13.86 -1.71 6.34
C GLY A 229 -13.34 -2.25 7.65
N ASN A 230 -12.90 -1.35 8.53
CA ASN A 230 -12.57 -1.67 9.90
C ASN A 230 -13.83 -1.60 10.80
N PRO A 231 -14.37 -2.74 11.26
CA PRO A 231 -15.59 -2.78 12.06
C PRO A 231 -15.32 -2.66 13.56
N TYR A 232 -14.10 -2.37 14.00
CA TYR A 232 -13.70 -2.44 15.40
C TYR A 232 -13.37 -1.07 16.01
N PRO A 233 -13.55 -0.87 17.33
CA PRO A 233 -13.13 0.33 18.05
C PRO A 233 -11.61 0.39 18.32
N SER A 234 -10.81 -0.13 17.39
CA SER A 234 -9.34 -0.07 17.34
C SER A 234 -8.89 -0.08 15.88
N ALA A 235 -7.63 0.29 15.59
CA ALA A 235 -7.09 0.06 14.26
C ALA A 235 -6.98 -1.44 13.94
N ILE A 236 -6.93 -1.78 12.65
CA ILE A 236 -6.62 -3.14 12.17
C ILE A 236 -5.43 -3.11 11.20
N ASP A 237 -4.63 -4.18 11.19
CA ASP A 237 -3.60 -4.39 10.18
C ASP A 237 -4.21 -5.10 8.96
N LEU A 238 -4.23 -4.41 7.81
CA LEU A 238 -4.73 -4.95 6.55
C LEU A 238 -3.85 -6.08 6.02
N ASN A 239 -2.56 -6.12 6.37
CA ASN A 239 -1.71 -7.25 6.01
C ASN A 239 -2.16 -8.51 6.72
N LEU A 240 -2.48 -8.40 8.02
CA LEU A 240 -3.02 -9.54 8.78
C LEU A 240 -4.40 -9.95 8.27
N PHE A 241 -5.28 -8.99 7.99
CA PHE A 241 -6.63 -9.29 7.50
C PHE A 241 -6.61 -9.95 6.12
N LEU A 242 -5.99 -9.32 5.13
CA LEU A 242 -6.06 -9.77 3.75
C LEU A 242 -5.16 -10.99 3.48
N ASN A 243 -4.09 -11.20 4.24
CA ASN A 243 -3.24 -12.40 4.11
C ASN A 243 -3.58 -13.50 5.13
N ASP A 244 -4.64 -13.34 5.93
CA ASP A 244 -5.13 -14.43 6.78
C ASP A 244 -5.40 -15.68 5.93
N VAL A 245 -4.97 -16.84 6.42
CA VAL A 245 -5.15 -18.13 5.74
C VAL A 245 -6.63 -18.43 5.43
N ALA A 246 -7.56 -17.90 6.23
CA ALA A 246 -8.99 -18.02 6.00
C ALA A 246 -9.49 -17.12 4.85
N ASN A 247 -8.77 -16.05 4.52
CA ASN A 247 -9.19 -15.01 3.57
C ASN A 247 -8.49 -15.13 2.21
N THR A 248 -7.26 -15.66 2.18
CA THR A 248 -6.45 -15.85 0.98
C THR A 248 -7.15 -16.60 -0.17
N PRO A 249 -7.96 -17.65 0.07
CA PRO A 249 -8.70 -18.33 -1.00
C PRO A 249 -9.75 -17.44 -1.69
N PHE A 250 -10.27 -16.42 -1.00
CA PHE A 250 -11.44 -15.67 -1.42
C PHE A 250 -11.15 -14.22 -1.85
N SER A 251 -10.01 -13.64 -1.47
CA SER A 251 -9.60 -12.27 -1.84
C SER A 251 -8.32 -12.27 -2.67
N ASP A 252 -8.18 -11.30 -3.58
CA ASP A 252 -6.94 -11.07 -4.33
C ASP A 252 -5.85 -10.34 -3.53
N GLY A 253 -6.09 -10.02 -2.25
CA GLY A 253 -5.10 -9.37 -1.40
C GLY A 253 -5.07 -7.84 -1.51
N THR A 254 -6.02 -7.24 -2.22
CA THR A 254 -6.10 -5.78 -2.38
C THR A 254 -7.24 -5.13 -1.59
N ALA A 255 -6.98 -3.92 -1.11
CA ALA A 255 -7.98 -2.98 -0.60
C ALA A 255 -8.02 -1.75 -1.49
N LEU A 256 -9.22 -1.37 -1.95
CA LEU A 256 -9.43 -0.21 -2.83
C LEU A 256 -10.08 0.93 -2.04
N PHE A 257 -9.40 2.07 -2.00
CA PHE A 257 -9.84 3.26 -1.26
C PHE A 257 -10.40 4.28 -2.22
N TRP A 258 -11.63 4.70 -1.97
CA TRP A 258 -12.29 5.72 -2.77
C TRP A 258 -11.71 7.09 -2.47
N GLU A 259 -11.37 7.84 -3.52
CA GLU A 259 -10.75 9.17 -3.46
C GLU A 259 -11.47 10.15 -4.38
N HIS A 260 -11.35 11.43 -4.06
CA HIS A 260 -11.94 12.53 -4.82
C HIS A 260 -10.95 13.60 -5.23
N ASP A 261 -11.21 14.21 -6.39
CA ASP A 261 -10.65 15.52 -6.71
C ASP A 261 -11.36 16.58 -5.86
N LYS A 262 -10.67 17.05 -4.82
CA LYS A 262 -11.20 18.03 -3.86
C LYS A 262 -11.46 19.42 -4.46
N THR A 263 -11.03 19.66 -5.70
CA THR A 263 -11.30 20.92 -6.42
C THR A 263 -12.66 20.92 -7.12
N VAL A 264 -13.31 19.75 -7.24
CA VAL A 264 -14.60 19.60 -7.92
C VAL A 264 -15.74 19.45 -6.91
N ASN A 265 -16.64 20.43 -6.92
CA ASN A 265 -17.78 20.54 -6.00
C ASN A 265 -19.10 20.56 -6.78
N SER A 266 -19.51 19.39 -7.29
CA SER A 266 -20.72 19.26 -8.10
C SER A 266 -21.58 18.07 -7.70
N HIS A 267 -22.89 18.23 -7.80
CA HIS A 267 -23.88 17.15 -7.68
C HIS A 267 -24.18 16.47 -9.01
N TYR A 268 -23.74 17.04 -10.13
CA TYR A 268 -23.90 16.43 -11.44
C TYR A 268 -22.87 15.31 -11.57
N LEU A 269 -23.35 14.09 -11.71
CA LEU A 269 -22.50 12.89 -11.82
C LEU A 269 -21.50 13.01 -12.98
N GLY A 270 -21.90 13.69 -14.07
CA GLY A 270 -21.07 13.99 -15.26
C GLY A 270 -19.89 14.92 -15.02
N GLU A 271 -19.91 15.70 -13.95
CA GLU A 271 -18.80 16.58 -13.55
C GLU A 271 -17.99 15.96 -12.42
N TYR A 272 -18.59 15.01 -11.70
CA TYR A 272 -18.04 14.40 -10.50
C TYR A 272 -16.75 13.65 -10.78
N ARG A 273 -15.68 13.94 -10.03
CA ARG A 273 -14.38 13.30 -10.20
C ARG A 273 -14.03 12.42 -9.01
N GLY A 274 -13.89 11.12 -9.26
CA GLY A 274 -13.51 10.15 -8.24
C GLY A 274 -12.99 8.84 -8.81
N GLY A 275 -12.27 8.10 -7.98
CA GLY A 275 -11.63 6.85 -8.38
C GLY A 275 -11.14 6.06 -7.17
N TYR A 276 -10.53 4.92 -7.44
CA TYR A 276 -9.98 4.06 -6.39
C TYR A 276 -8.46 4.07 -6.41
N GLY A 277 -7.86 4.44 -5.29
CA GLY A 277 -6.47 4.09 -5.00
C GLY A 277 -6.39 2.63 -4.56
N VAL A 278 -5.25 2.00 -4.79
CA VAL A 278 -5.08 0.55 -4.62
C VAL A 278 -3.95 0.26 -3.66
N TYR A 279 -4.28 -0.45 -2.58
CA TYR A 279 -3.32 -0.98 -1.62
C TYR A 279 -3.21 -2.50 -1.79
N ASN A 280 -1.99 -3.03 -1.84
CA ASN A 280 -1.73 -4.46 -1.79
C ASN A 280 -1.18 -4.87 -0.41
N ALA A 281 -1.83 -5.82 0.24
CA ALA A 281 -1.48 -6.27 1.59
C ALA A 281 -0.22 -7.16 1.65
N THR A 282 0.14 -7.83 0.55
CA THR A 282 1.36 -8.65 0.47
C THR A 282 2.59 -7.75 0.37
N THR A 283 2.51 -6.69 -0.44
CA THR A 283 3.65 -5.80 -0.70
C THR A 283 3.65 -4.54 0.14
N SER A 284 2.53 -4.21 0.79
CA SER A 284 2.30 -2.93 1.46
C SER A 284 2.45 -1.69 0.56
N VAL A 285 2.35 -1.86 -0.77
CA VAL A 285 2.47 -0.78 -1.75
C VAL A 285 1.10 -0.19 -2.05
N TYR A 286 1.08 1.14 -2.20
CA TYR A 286 -0.08 1.93 -2.56
C TYR A 286 0.17 2.70 -3.86
N THR A 287 -0.81 2.74 -4.76
CA THR A 287 -0.89 3.73 -5.84
C THR A 287 -2.16 4.55 -5.74
N PRO A 288 -2.11 5.88 -5.91
CA PRO A 288 -3.28 6.75 -5.77
C PRO A 288 -4.32 6.53 -6.90
N ALA A 289 -5.52 7.09 -6.71
CA ALA A 289 -6.61 6.90 -7.65
C ALA A 289 -6.36 7.59 -9.00
N VAL A 290 -6.91 6.98 -10.06
CA VAL A 290 -7.17 7.69 -11.32
C VAL A 290 -8.61 8.19 -11.33
N PHE A 291 -8.82 9.50 -11.52
CA PHE A 291 -10.14 10.13 -11.48
C PHE A 291 -10.87 10.14 -12.84
N TYR A 292 -12.15 9.77 -12.80
CA TYR A 292 -13.09 9.79 -13.94
C TYR A 292 -14.27 10.70 -13.64
N THR A 293 -14.91 11.19 -14.69
CA THR A 293 -16.33 11.55 -14.64
C THR A 293 -17.23 10.33 -14.82
N TYR A 294 -18.53 10.48 -14.54
CA TYR A 294 -19.49 9.39 -14.63
C TYR A 294 -20.79 9.87 -15.28
N ASP A 295 -21.41 9.08 -16.15
CA ASP A 295 -22.74 9.41 -16.68
C ASP A 295 -23.85 9.14 -15.64
N ALA A 296 -25.10 9.51 -15.95
CA ALA A 296 -26.23 9.31 -15.05
C ALA A 296 -26.53 7.82 -14.72
N ALA A 297 -26.05 6.89 -15.54
CA ALA A 297 -26.15 5.46 -15.30
C ALA A 297 -24.96 4.90 -14.50
N GLY A 298 -24.00 5.76 -14.13
CA GLY A 298 -22.78 5.41 -13.40
C GLY A 298 -21.71 4.76 -14.27
N ASN A 299 -21.84 4.82 -15.61
CA ASN A 299 -20.75 4.43 -16.50
C ASN A 299 -19.69 5.52 -16.49
N LYS A 300 -18.44 5.12 -16.70
CA LYS A 300 -17.31 6.05 -16.69
C LYS A 300 -17.31 6.93 -17.94
N GLY A 301 -17.07 8.21 -17.74
CA GLY A 301 -16.82 9.19 -18.78
C GLY A 301 -15.33 9.50 -18.93
N THR A 302 -15.04 10.75 -19.25
CA THR A 302 -13.69 11.26 -19.49
C THR A 302 -12.81 11.20 -18.24
N ILE A 303 -11.51 10.97 -18.44
CA ILE A 303 -10.50 10.92 -17.39
C ILE A 303 -9.93 12.32 -17.17
N TYR A 304 -9.80 12.77 -15.92
CA TYR A 304 -9.26 14.10 -15.57
C TYR A 304 -8.24 14.04 -14.42
N SER A 305 -7.54 12.91 -14.32
CA SER A 305 -6.78 12.60 -13.12
C SER A 305 -5.50 13.41 -12.97
N ALA A 306 -5.33 14.05 -11.82
CA ALA A 306 -4.02 14.37 -11.26
C ALA A 306 -3.94 13.61 -9.93
N PRO A 307 -3.50 12.32 -9.93
CA PRO A 307 -3.43 11.50 -8.74
C PRO A 307 -2.73 12.28 -7.63
N GLY A 308 -3.38 12.28 -6.47
CA GLY A 308 -2.99 13.09 -5.33
C GLY A 308 -1.89 12.43 -4.51
N TYR A 309 -2.20 12.17 -3.25
CA TYR A 309 -1.23 11.82 -2.22
C TYR A 309 -0.92 10.33 -2.20
N ASP A 310 0.34 9.98 -1.93
CA ASP A 310 0.72 8.62 -1.56
C ASP A 310 0.29 8.35 -0.11
N TYR A 311 -0.80 7.61 0.06
CA TYR A 311 -1.31 7.24 1.38
C TYR A 311 -0.63 5.98 1.89
N LYS A 312 -0.30 5.98 3.18
CA LYS A 312 0.14 4.75 3.84
C LYS A 312 -1.08 4.09 4.50
N ARG A 313 -1.44 2.89 4.00
CA ARG A 313 -2.74 2.24 4.27
C ARG A 313 -2.66 0.91 5.03
N ARG A 314 -1.47 0.45 5.46
CA ARG A 314 -1.33 -0.83 6.19
C ARG A 314 -2.26 -0.91 7.40
N PHE A 315 -2.31 0.15 8.20
CA PHE A 315 -3.19 0.20 9.35
C PHE A 315 -4.46 0.97 8.99
N SER A 316 -5.59 0.27 9.00
CA SER A 316 -6.89 0.90 8.75
C SER A 316 -7.44 1.45 10.06
N PRO A 317 -7.66 2.77 10.18
CA PRO A 317 -8.17 3.36 11.41
C PRO A 317 -9.62 2.98 11.70
N VAL A 318 -10.07 3.31 12.92
CA VAL A 318 -11.44 3.06 13.38
C VAL A 318 -12.42 3.67 12.39
N GLY A 319 -13.38 2.90 11.89
CA GLY A 319 -14.41 3.46 11.03
C GLY A 319 -14.08 3.48 9.53
N GLN A 320 -12.82 3.32 9.11
CA GLN A 320 -12.45 3.43 7.69
C GLN A 320 -13.07 2.32 6.84
N GLY A 321 -13.82 2.70 5.81
CA GLY A 321 -14.36 1.80 4.79
C GLY A 321 -13.44 1.67 3.57
N PHE A 322 -13.46 0.51 2.92
CA PHE A 322 -12.73 0.23 1.67
C PHE A 322 -13.41 -0.91 0.90
N MET A 323 -13.18 -0.97 -0.41
CA MET A 323 -13.64 -2.09 -1.23
C MET A 323 -12.63 -3.23 -1.20
N VAL A 324 -13.11 -4.46 -1.19
CA VAL A 324 -12.32 -5.67 -1.45
C VAL A 324 -12.80 -6.35 -2.72
N ARG A 325 -11.90 -7.02 -3.45
CA ARG A 325 -12.25 -7.83 -4.62
C ARG A 325 -12.21 -9.31 -4.28
N GLY A 326 -13.30 -10.01 -4.60
CA GLY A 326 -13.36 -11.45 -4.48
C GLY A 326 -12.56 -12.15 -5.58
N LYS A 327 -11.73 -13.13 -5.22
CA LYS A 327 -11.11 -14.11 -6.13
C LYS A 327 -11.98 -15.37 -6.28
N ALA A 328 -12.80 -15.67 -5.28
CA ALA A 328 -13.78 -16.76 -5.28
C ALA A 328 -15.04 -16.33 -4.52
N SER A 329 -16.10 -17.13 -4.62
CA SER A 329 -17.29 -16.95 -3.77
C SER A 329 -17.06 -17.55 -2.39
N GLY A 330 -17.41 -16.81 -1.35
CA GLY A 330 -17.18 -17.21 0.04
C GLY A 330 -17.32 -16.02 0.98
N GLU A 331 -16.62 -16.06 2.11
CA GLU A 331 -16.64 -15.01 3.13
C GLU A 331 -15.22 -14.66 3.53
N LEU A 332 -14.92 -13.37 3.64
CA LEU A 332 -13.75 -12.89 4.38
C LEU A 332 -14.12 -12.77 5.85
N THR A 333 -13.23 -13.21 6.73
CA THR A 333 -13.39 -13.10 8.18
C THR A 333 -12.43 -12.05 8.71
N ILE A 334 -12.97 -10.96 9.25
CA ILE A 334 -12.24 -9.96 10.03
C ILE A 334 -12.23 -10.47 11.48
N LYS A 335 -11.06 -10.55 12.11
CA LYS A 335 -10.89 -11.18 13.43
C LYS A 335 -10.31 -10.19 14.43
N ASN A 336 -10.53 -10.46 15.72
CA ASN A 336 -9.87 -9.71 16.79
C ASN A 336 -8.33 -9.80 16.72
N SER A 337 -7.77 -10.90 16.16
CA SER A 337 -6.34 -11.03 15.90
C SER A 337 -5.79 -10.03 14.89
N HIS A 338 -6.63 -9.40 14.06
CA HIS A 338 -6.20 -8.36 13.11
C HIS A 338 -6.05 -6.98 13.78
N ARG A 339 -6.45 -6.82 15.05
CA ARG A 339 -6.43 -5.54 15.76
C ARG A 339 -5.02 -5.16 16.23
N VAL A 340 -4.74 -3.87 16.09
CA VAL A 340 -3.49 -3.23 16.52
C VAL A 340 -3.77 -1.89 17.18
N PHE A 341 -2.89 -1.43 18.06
CA PHE A 341 -2.94 -0.09 18.61
C PHE A 341 -2.05 0.85 17.83
N VAL A 342 -2.65 1.51 16.84
CA VAL A 342 -2.00 2.54 16.03
C VAL A 342 -2.89 3.77 16.00
N LYS A 343 -2.36 4.90 16.46
CA LYS A 343 -3.04 6.20 16.38
C LYS A 343 -2.95 6.76 14.98
N GLU A 344 -3.95 7.52 14.58
CA GLU A 344 -3.97 8.14 13.26
C GLU A 344 -2.95 9.26 13.12
N ASN A 345 -2.39 9.40 11.91
CA ASN A 345 -1.51 10.51 11.53
C ASN A 345 -0.29 10.69 12.44
N VAL A 346 0.14 9.65 13.15
CA VAL A 346 1.41 9.66 13.87
C VAL A 346 2.51 9.35 12.87
N ALA A 347 3.49 10.26 12.77
CA ALA A 347 4.57 10.24 11.80
C ALA A 347 5.37 8.92 11.75
N SER A 348 5.39 8.16 12.84
CA SER A 348 6.04 6.85 12.96
C SER A 348 5.15 5.66 12.60
N THR A 349 3.92 5.90 12.10
CA THR A 349 2.93 4.85 11.80
C THR A 349 2.24 5.09 10.46
N THR A 350 1.72 4.03 9.84
CA THR A 350 1.09 4.04 8.50
C THR A 350 -0.45 3.94 8.60
N SER A 351 -1.07 4.71 9.51
CA SER A 351 -2.53 4.77 9.70
C SER A 351 -3.11 6.12 9.27
N GLN A 352 -3.89 6.13 8.19
CA GLN A 352 -4.43 7.35 7.59
C GLN A 352 -5.85 7.15 7.03
N PHE A 353 -6.81 7.93 7.52
CA PHE A 353 -8.10 8.15 6.86
C PHE A 353 -7.95 9.30 5.85
N GLU A 354 -7.40 9.04 4.65
CA GLU A 354 -7.31 9.98 3.51
C GLU A 354 -6.86 11.44 3.88
N ARG A 355 -5.97 11.57 4.88
CA ARG A 355 -5.41 12.85 5.35
C ARG A 355 -3.95 12.94 4.96
N LYS A 356 -3.49 14.16 4.67
CA LYS A 356 -2.08 14.46 4.38
C LYS A 356 -1.21 14.16 5.60
N SER A 357 -0.19 13.33 5.42
CA SER A 357 0.92 13.16 6.35
C SER A 357 2.22 13.45 5.60
N ASN A 358 2.95 14.47 6.04
CA ASN A 358 4.29 14.82 5.51
C ASN A 358 5.41 14.11 6.30
N ALA A 359 5.10 13.04 7.02
CA ALA A 359 6.06 12.39 7.88
C ALA A 359 7.10 11.61 7.07
N LYS A 360 8.35 12.07 7.10
CA LYS A 360 9.50 11.24 6.73
C LYS A 360 9.83 10.33 7.91
N TYR A 361 9.87 9.02 7.68
CA TYR A 361 10.29 8.06 8.70
C TYR A 361 11.78 8.24 9.00
N SER A 362 12.12 8.24 10.29
CA SER A 362 13.51 8.25 10.76
C SER A 362 14.09 6.84 10.94
N SER A 363 13.28 5.79 10.71
CA SER A 363 13.61 4.38 10.94
C SER A 363 13.15 3.54 9.74
N GLU A 364 13.89 2.47 9.45
CA GLU A 364 13.51 1.44 8.46
C GLU A 364 12.36 0.56 8.95
N PHE A 365 12.25 0.35 10.27
CA PHE A 365 11.28 -0.54 10.92
C PHE A 365 10.28 0.24 11.78
N TYR A 366 9.10 -0.36 11.99
CA TYR A 366 8.08 0.21 12.87
C TYR A 366 8.53 0.24 14.34
N PRO A 367 7.99 1.16 15.16
CA PRO A 367 8.15 1.06 16.61
C PRO A 367 7.40 -0.16 17.16
N MET A 368 7.57 -0.44 18.46
CA MET A 368 6.73 -1.43 19.15
C MET A 368 5.24 -1.02 19.03
N ILE A 369 4.45 -1.88 18.40
CA ILE A 369 3.01 -1.69 18.22
C ILE A 369 2.28 -2.81 18.97
N PRO A 370 1.53 -2.49 20.05
CA PRO A 370 0.69 -3.48 20.72
C PRO A 370 -0.35 -4.06 19.75
N ASN A 371 -0.46 -5.38 19.71
CA ASN A 371 -1.36 -6.08 18.80
C ASN A 371 -1.80 -7.42 19.39
N ILE A 372 -2.90 -7.97 18.86
CA ILE A 372 -3.46 -9.23 19.35
C ILE A 372 -2.78 -10.46 18.73
N ALA A 373 -2.24 -10.34 17.51
CA ALA A 373 -1.60 -11.45 16.80
C ALA A 373 -0.21 -11.84 17.34
N GLY A 374 0.39 -11.04 18.23
CA GLY A 374 1.76 -11.25 18.72
C GLY A 374 2.84 -10.93 17.69
N VAL A 375 2.54 -10.12 16.67
CA VAL A 375 3.51 -9.68 15.65
C VAL A 375 4.53 -8.74 16.28
N ASP A 376 5.81 -9.01 16.03
CA ASP A 376 6.89 -8.10 16.38
C ASP A 376 7.14 -7.08 15.26
N TYR A 377 6.45 -5.95 15.35
CA TYR A 377 6.58 -4.86 14.38
C TYR A 377 7.97 -4.21 14.35
N THR A 378 8.82 -4.42 15.37
CA THR A 378 10.17 -3.84 15.36
C THR A 378 11.10 -4.50 14.34
N ASN A 379 10.71 -5.65 13.80
CA ASN A 379 11.37 -6.35 12.70
C ASN A 379 10.64 -6.20 11.35
N GLU A 380 9.53 -5.46 11.33
CA GLU A 380 8.72 -5.23 10.13
C GLU A 380 9.13 -3.92 9.45
N LYS A 381 9.53 -3.99 8.17
CA LYS A 381 9.89 -2.80 7.41
C LYS A 381 8.68 -1.90 7.19
N ILE A 382 8.88 -0.59 7.32
CA ILE A 382 7.83 0.40 7.05
C ILE A 382 7.53 0.46 5.56
N VAL A 383 8.57 0.35 4.74
CA VAL A 383 8.49 0.48 3.29
C VAL A 383 9.24 -0.67 2.63
N ASN A 384 8.62 -1.27 1.63
CA ASN A 384 9.22 -2.34 0.84
C ASN A 384 9.84 -1.79 -0.46
N PRO A 385 10.91 -2.42 -0.98
CA PRO A 385 11.56 -2.01 -2.22
C PRO A 385 10.56 -1.88 -3.37
N ASN A 386 10.38 -0.66 -3.88
CA ASN A 386 9.51 -0.42 -5.02
C ASN A 386 9.95 0.81 -5.82
N ILE A 387 9.61 0.81 -7.11
CA ILE A 387 9.78 1.94 -8.01
C ILE A 387 8.42 2.28 -8.58
N LYS A 388 8.00 3.54 -8.42
CA LYS A 388 6.76 4.03 -9.02
C LYS A 388 7.05 4.76 -10.32
N LEU A 389 6.26 4.45 -11.33
CA LEU A 389 6.29 5.09 -12.64
C LEU A 389 5.04 5.96 -12.77
N LYS A 390 5.23 7.25 -13.09
CA LYS A 390 4.13 8.17 -13.37
C LYS A 390 3.94 8.27 -14.87
N ILE A 391 2.70 8.08 -15.31
CA ILE A 391 2.32 8.20 -16.71
C ILE A 391 1.28 9.31 -16.86
N SER A 392 1.42 10.12 -17.91
CA SER A 392 0.39 11.04 -18.37
C SER A 392 -0.15 10.62 -19.74
N PHE A 393 -1.46 10.71 -19.90
CA PHE A 393 -2.18 10.29 -21.10
C PHE A 393 -2.51 11.49 -21.99
N CYS A 394 -2.34 11.31 -23.31
CA CYS A 394 -2.71 12.27 -24.36
C CYS A 394 -2.47 13.73 -23.97
N GLU A 395 -1.20 14.10 -23.78
CA GLU A 395 -0.80 15.49 -23.43
C GLU A 395 -1.25 16.00 -22.05
N GLY A 396 -1.43 15.09 -21.09
CA GLY A 396 -1.62 15.46 -19.69
C GLY A 396 -3.07 15.59 -19.25
N VAL A 397 -4.02 15.07 -20.05
CA VAL A 397 -5.45 15.02 -19.70
C VAL A 397 -5.69 14.25 -18.40
N ALA A 398 -4.90 13.19 -18.17
CA ALA A 398 -4.93 12.44 -16.93
C ALA A 398 -3.56 11.82 -16.64
N THR A 399 -3.33 11.48 -15.37
CA THR A 399 -2.13 10.80 -14.88
C THR A 399 -2.47 9.57 -14.06
N LYS A 400 -1.56 8.60 -14.06
CA LYS A 400 -1.65 7.31 -13.36
C LYS A 400 -0.27 6.93 -12.83
N GLU A 401 -0.25 6.14 -11.76
CA GLU A 401 0.97 5.49 -11.27
C GLU A 401 0.91 3.96 -11.46
N LEU A 402 2.06 3.38 -11.80
CA LEU A 402 2.33 1.94 -11.75
C LEU A 402 3.45 1.71 -10.72
N ALA A 403 3.49 0.54 -10.07
CA ALA A 403 4.58 0.18 -9.18
C ALA A 403 5.25 -1.12 -9.61
N LEU A 404 6.58 -1.07 -9.75
CA LEU A 404 7.43 -2.25 -9.82
C LEU A 404 7.85 -2.58 -8.38
N VAL A 405 7.41 -3.72 -7.87
CA VAL A 405 7.71 -4.15 -6.49
C VAL A 405 8.80 -5.20 -6.51
N LEU A 406 9.88 -4.97 -5.78
CA LEU A 406 11.15 -5.67 -5.93
C LEU A 406 11.46 -6.52 -4.69
N MET A 407 10.53 -7.39 -4.32
CA MET A 407 10.59 -8.18 -3.09
C MET A 407 11.01 -9.63 -3.36
N SER A 408 11.96 -10.15 -2.59
CA SER A 408 12.46 -11.54 -2.72
C SER A 408 11.41 -12.62 -2.42
N GLY A 409 10.33 -12.28 -1.71
CA GLY A 409 9.23 -13.20 -1.41
C GLY A 409 8.18 -13.34 -2.51
N CYS A 410 8.27 -12.55 -3.58
CA CYS A 410 7.35 -12.63 -4.72
C CYS A 410 7.84 -13.64 -5.76
N GLN A 411 6.95 -14.11 -6.62
CA GLN A 411 7.24 -15.08 -7.68
C GLN A 411 7.13 -14.45 -9.07
N ALA A 412 7.82 -15.02 -10.05
CA ALA A 412 7.59 -14.67 -11.45
C ALA A 412 6.24 -15.22 -11.92
N GLY A 413 5.52 -14.45 -12.74
CA GLY A 413 4.12 -14.75 -13.10
C GLY A 413 3.14 -14.09 -12.13
N VAL A 414 1.85 -14.43 -12.24
CA VAL A 414 0.82 -13.81 -11.37
C VAL A 414 0.99 -14.26 -9.92
N ASP A 415 1.36 -13.31 -9.06
CA ASP A 415 1.58 -13.43 -7.62
C ASP A 415 0.50 -12.67 -6.82
N ARG A 416 0.36 -12.95 -5.52
CA ARG A 416 -0.54 -12.20 -4.63
C ARG A 416 -0.05 -10.75 -4.41
N GLY A 417 1.23 -10.50 -4.60
CA GLY A 417 1.81 -9.16 -4.58
C GLY A 417 1.40 -8.28 -5.76
N ASP A 418 0.79 -8.87 -6.79
CA ASP A 418 0.30 -8.13 -7.94
C ASP A 418 -1.06 -7.51 -7.67
N SER A 419 -1.33 -6.38 -8.31
CA SER A 419 -2.61 -5.69 -8.18
C SER A 419 -3.21 -5.40 -9.52
N ARG A 420 -4.46 -5.82 -9.70
CA ARG A 420 -5.22 -5.52 -10.90
C ARG A 420 -5.67 -4.05 -10.86
N PRO A 421 -5.79 -3.39 -12.02
CA PRO A 421 -6.38 -2.06 -12.05
C PRO A 421 -7.79 -2.10 -11.43
N PRO A 422 -8.18 -1.07 -10.67
CA PRO A 422 -9.50 -1.00 -10.04
C PRO A 422 -10.60 -0.83 -11.09
N SER A 423 -10.23 -0.48 -12.32
CA SER A 423 -11.12 -0.09 -13.40
C SER A 423 -10.43 -0.23 -14.76
N ARG A 424 -11.22 -0.46 -15.81
CA ARG A 424 -10.74 -0.45 -17.21
C ARG A 424 -10.88 0.93 -17.80
N TYR A 425 -9.88 1.38 -18.55
CA TYR A 425 -9.84 2.71 -19.16
C TYR A 425 -9.68 2.61 -20.68
N THR A 426 -10.29 3.53 -21.43
CA THR A 426 -10.16 3.57 -22.91
C THR A 426 -8.79 4.09 -23.35
N LYS A 427 -8.13 4.84 -22.46
CA LYS A 427 -6.74 5.28 -22.56
C LYS A 427 -6.03 4.79 -21.31
N ASP A 428 -5.07 3.88 -21.45
CA ASP A 428 -4.39 3.28 -20.31
C ASP A 428 -3.01 2.75 -20.66
N ILE A 429 -2.20 2.59 -19.62
CA ILE A 429 -1.01 1.77 -19.65
C ILE A 429 -0.98 0.90 -18.40
N ASN A 430 -0.72 -0.39 -18.56
CA ASN A 430 -0.63 -1.34 -17.47
C ASN A 430 0.64 -2.18 -17.60
N LEU A 431 1.12 -2.69 -16.48
CA LEU A 431 2.06 -3.80 -16.47
C LEU A 431 1.34 -5.04 -16.97
N MET A 432 2.04 -5.89 -17.72
CA MET A 432 1.47 -7.11 -18.30
C MET A 432 2.16 -8.35 -17.73
N ILE A 433 1.36 -9.23 -17.14
CA ILE A 433 1.77 -10.53 -16.61
C ILE A 433 0.79 -11.56 -17.17
N ASP A 434 1.28 -12.61 -17.84
CA ASP A 434 0.46 -13.67 -18.45
C ASP A 434 -0.73 -13.14 -19.29
N GLN A 435 -0.48 -12.11 -20.11
CA GLN A 435 -1.45 -11.40 -20.96
C GLN A 435 -2.55 -10.62 -20.20
N GLU A 436 -2.48 -10.56 -18.88
CA GLU A 436 -3.40 -9.80 -18.05
C GLU A 436 -2.80 -8.46 -17.60
N SER A 437 -3.67 -7.52 -17.22
CA SER A 437 -3.27 -6.15 -16.85
C SER A 437 -3.15 -5.97 -15.34
N PHE A 438 -2.05 -5.35 -14.92
CA PHE A 438 -1.71 -5.05 -13.54
C PHE A 438 -1.20 -3.62 -13.38
N ILE A 439 -1.31 -3.09 -12.17
CA ILE A 439 -0.79 -1.78 -11.76
C ILE A 439 0.34 -1.91 -10.74
N HIS A 440 0.40 -3.04 -10.02
CA HIS A 440 1.57 -3.47 -9.26
C HIS A 440 2.03 -4.81 -9.84
N ASP A 441 3.32 -4.95 -10.10
CA ASP A 441 3.97 -6.21 -10.51
C ASP A 441 5.06 -6.51 -9.49
N CYS A 442 4.92 -7.59 -8.73
CA CYS A 442 5.84 -7.99 -7.68
C CYS A 442 6.73 -9.15 -8.11
N ARG A 443 8.04 -8.93 -8.10
CA ARG A 443 9.05 -9.93 -8.44
C ARG A 443 10.28 -9.78 -7.55
N PRO A 444 11.09 -10.83 -7.40
CA PRO A 444 12.45 -10.68 -6.90
C PRO A 444 13.24 -9.70 -7.78
N PHE A 445 14.12 -8.90 -7.17
CA PHE A 445 14.95 -7.99 -7.93
C PHE A 445 15.94 -8.77 -8.83
N ASP A 446 15.89 -8.51 -10.12
CA ASP A 446 16.88 -8.93 -11.11
C ASP A 446 17.01 -7.84 -12.17
N MET A 447 18.23 -7.37 -12.41
CA MET A 447 18.58 -6.32 -13.38
C MET A 447 18.18 -6.69 -14.81
N ASN A 448 18.09 -7.98 -15.13
CA ASN A 448 17.69 -8.45 -16.45
C ASN A 448 16.18 -8.57 -16.61
N THR A 449 15.41 -8.39 -15.53
CA THR A 449 13.95 -8.47 -15.59
C THR A 449 13.39 -7.45 -16.57
N ARG A 450 12.48 -7.93 -17.42
CA ARG A 450 11.70 -7.11 -18.33
C ARG A 450 10.26 -7.04 -17.81
N TYR A 451 9.68 -5.85 -17.79
CA TYR A 451 8.28 -5.62 -17.44
C TYR A 451 7.52 -5.14 -18.68
N PRO A 452 6.89 -6.05 -19.44
CA PRO A 452 6.12 -5.68 -20.61
C PRO A 452 4.98 -4.72 -20.25
N LEU A 453 4.74 -3.75 -21.13
CA LEU A 453 3.65 -2.79 -20.98
C LEU A 453 2.52 -3.13 -21.94
N LYS A 454 1.28 -3.03 -21.44
CA LYS A 454 0.08 -3.02 -22.26
C LYS A 454 -0.46 -1.60 -22.36
N CYS A 455 -0.28 -0.99 -23.52
CA CYS A 455 -0.78 0.34 -23.88
C CYS A 455 -2.13 0.22 -24.60
N MET A 456 -3.08 1.08 -24.25
CA MET A 456 -4.41 1.12 -24.87
C MET A 456 -4.82 2.56 -25.11
N SER A 457 -5.40 2.86 -26.28
CA SER A 457 -5.95 4.18 -26.58
C SER A 457 -7.12 4.10 -27.55
N ASP A 458 -8.13 4.95 -27.37
CA ASP A 458 -9.27 5.11 -28.28
C ASP A 458 -8.98 6.02 -29.49
N GLN A 459 -7.81 6.68 -29.48
CA GLN A 459 -7.30 7.56 -30.53
C GLN A 459 -5.77 7.54 -30.58
N ASP A 460 -5.18 7.97 -31.70
CA ASP A 460 -3.74 8.24 -31.77
C ASP A 460 -3.40 9.40 -30.82
N CYS A 461 -2.49 9.20 -29.88
CA CYS A 461 -2.00 10.29 -29.03
C CYS A 461 -0.62 10.00 -28.42
N VAL A 462 -0.05 11.00 -27.75
CA VAL A 462 1.26 10.90 -27.08
C VAL A 462 1.06 10.69 -25.59
N PHE A 463 1.62 9.60 -25.08
CA PHE A 463 1.75 9.36 -23.64
C PHE A 463 3.12 9.88 -23.17
N ARG A 464 3.25 10.20 -21.89
CA ARG A 464 4.55 10.47 -21.26
C ARG A 464 4.75 9.61 -20.04
N ILE A 465 5.95 9.09 -19.83
CA ILE A 465 6.31 8.26 -18.68
C ILE A 465 7.60 8.75 -18.03
N GLN A 466 7.67 8.67 -16.70
CA GLN A 466 8.86 8.95 -15.90
C GLN A 466 8.89 8.10 -14.64
N LYS A 467 10.08 7.94 -14.04
CA LYS A 467 10.21 7.47 -12.66
C LYS A 467 9.68 8.57 -11.74
N ALA A 468 8.69 8.23 -10.92
CA ALA A 468 8.06 9.15 -9.98
C ALA A 468 8.77 9.14 -8.63
N SER A 469 9.05 7.94 -8.14
CA SER A 469 9.77 7.71 -6.88
C SER A 469 10.40 6.33 -6.86
N GLU A 470 11.35 6.17 -5.95
CA GLU A 470 11.88 4.87 -5.54
C GLU A 470 11.88 4.86 -4.01
N GLU A 471 11.54 3.71 -3.42
CA GLU A 471 11.57 3.52 -1.98
C GLU A 471 12.37 2.26 -1.64
N ALA A 472 13.14 2.32 -0.54
CA ALA A 472 14.02 1.24 -0.07
C ALA A 472 14.98 0.68 -1.15
N MET A 473 15.34 1.55 -2.11
CA MET A 473 16.30 1.33 -3.20
C MET A 473 17.14 2.61 -3.35
N THR A 474 18.33 2.53 -3.97
CA THR A 474 19.19 3.70 -4.17
C THR A 474 19.59 3.87 -5.63
N ASN A 475 19.21 5.01 -6.22
CA ASN A 475 19.55 5.49 -7.56
C ASN A 475 19.36 4.41 -8.64
N SER A 476 18.24 3.69 -8.59
CA SER A 476 17.98 2.62 -9.55
C SER A 476 17.75 3.23 -10.93
N LYS A 477 18.59 2.87 -11.90
CA LYS A 477 18.38 3.24 -13.30
C LYS A 477 17.20 2.46 -13.86
N VAL A 478 16.33 3.13 -14.61
CA VAL A 478 15.12 2.55 -15.19
C VAL A 478 14.93 3.14 -16.56
N TYR A 479 14.64 2.30 -17.54
CA TYR A 479 14.48 2.71 -18.93
C TYR A 479 13.15 2.21 -19.48
N LEU A 480 12.55 3.01 -20.36
CA LEU A 480 11.56 2.53 -21.31
C LEU A 480 12.32 1.97 -22.52
N HIS A 481 12.09 0.71 -22.86
CA HIS A 481 12.67 0.08 -24.04
C HIS A 481 11.59 -0.05 -25.13
N ASN A 482 11.82 0.59 -26.28
CA ASN A 482 11.06 0.36 -27.50
C ASN A 482 11.69 -0.82 -28.24
N LYS A 483 11.06 -2.00 -28.15
CA LYS A 483 11.54 -3.26 -28.72
C LYS A 483 11.59 -3.26 -30.25
N LYS A 484 10.75 -2.46 -30.92
CA LYS A 484 10.70 -2.42 -32.40
C LYS A 484 11.86 -1.62 -32.98
N GLU A 485 12.23 -0.53 -32.31
CA GLU A 485 13.32 0.36 -32.73
C GLU A 485 14.64 0.06 -32.01
N ASN A 486 14.61 -0.80 -31.00
CA ASN A 486 15.71 -1.10 -30.08
C ASN A 486 16.30 0.17 -29.44
N LEU A 487 15.41 1.10 -29.04
CA LEU A 487 15.77 2.37 -28.41
C LEU A 487 15.43 2.35 -26.92
N TYR A 488 16.34 2.89 -26.11
CA TYR A 488 16.22 2.97 -24.67
C TYR A 488 16.09 4.43 -24.25
N TYR A 489 15.10 4.73 -23.42
CA TYR A 489 14.86 6.08 -22.90
C TYR A 489 14.98 6.07 -21.39
N ASP A 490 15.89 6.87 -20.85
CA ASP A 490 16.11 7.02 -19.42
C ASP A 490 14.87 7.66 -18.74
N LEU A 491 14.31 6.98 -17.74
CA LEU A 491 13.16 7.45 -16.99
C LEU A 491 13.51 8.20 -15.70
N ASN A 492 14.80 8.35 -15.37
CA ASN A 492 15.25 9.08 -14.17
C ASN A 492 15.19 10.60 -14.33
N GLY A 493 15.07 11.11 -15.56
CA GLY A 493 15.02 12.53 -15.88
C GLY A 493 13.61 13.03 -16.18
N GLU A 494 13.52 13.89 -17.18
CA GLU A 494 12.26 14.47 -17.64
C GLU A 494 11.31 13.41 -18.25
N PRO A 495 9.99 13.65 -18.21
CA PRO A 495 9.02 12.71 -18.76
C PRO A 495 9.20 12.46 -20.26
N ILE A 496 9.40 11.20 -20.60
CA ILE A 496 9.69 10.74 -21.97
C ILE A 496 8.38 10.59 -22.76
N PRO A 497 8.22 11.28 -23.90
CA PRO A 497 7.07 11.10 -24.77
C PRO A 497 7.22 9.85 -25.65
N PHE A 498 6.13 9.12 -25.85
CA PHE A 498 6.05 8.05 -26.85
C PHE A 498 4.64 7.99 -27.45
N SER A 499 4.56 7.62 -28.73
CA SER A 499 3.29 7.56 -29.45
C SER A 499 2.56 6.24 -29.19
N VAL A 500 1.27 6.33 -28.87
CA VAL A 500 0.36 5.21 -28.76
C VAL A 500 -0.71 5.35 -29.85
N LYS A 501 -0.79 4.35 -30.73
CA LYS A 501 -1.80 4.29 -31.78
C LYS A 501 -3.14 3.86 -31.21
N LYS A 502 -4.22 4.25 -31.90
CA LYS A 502 -5.57 3.74 -31.60
C LYS A 502 -5.56 2.21 -31.60
N GLY A 503 -6.06 1.61 -30.53
CA GLY A 503 -6.09 0.17 -30.32
C GLY A 503 -5.32 -0.26 -29.07
N GLU A 504 -4.93 -1.53 -29.02
CA GLU A 504 -4.09 -2.09 -27.97
C GLU A 504 -2.70 -2.43 -28.55
N ASP A 505 -1.66 -2.14 -27.77
CA ASP A 505 -0.27 -2.53 -28.05
C ASP A 505 0.33 -3.17 -26.80
N SER A 506 0.78 -4.41 -26.92
CA SER A 506 1.41 -5.19 -25.84
C SER A 506 2.81 -5.69 -26.22
N GLU A 507 3.31 -5.28 -27.37
CA GLU A 507 4.53 -5.85 -27.97
C GLU A 507 5.64 -4.82 -28.16
N THR A 508 5.33 -3.52 -28.19
CA THR A 508 6.33 -2.49 -28.49
C THR A 508 7.14 -2.07 -27.26
N TYR A 509 6.52 -1.91 -26.10
CA TYR A 509 7.15 -1.24 -24.96
C TYR A 509 7.32 -2.17 -23.75
N GLU A 510 8.42 -1.99 -23.03
CA GLU A 510 8.70 -2.64 -21.75
C GLU A 510 9.56 -1.75 -20.86
N ILE A 511 9.53 -1.99 -19.55
CA ILE A 511 10.42 -1.36 -18.57
C ILE A 511 11.57 -2.29 -18.24
N VAL A 512 12.78 -1.74 -18.20
CA VAL A 512 14.03 -2.47 -17.97
C VAL A 512 14.95 -1.70 -17.04
N PHE A 513 15.91 -2.37 -16.40
CA PHE A 513 16.92 -1.74 -15.53
C PHE A 513 18.28 -1.52 -16.22
N THR A 514 18.49 -2.13 -17.38
CA THR A 514 19.74 -2.06 -18.14
C THR A 514 19.49 -1.56 -19.56
N ASN A 515 20.33 -0.64 -20.02
CA ASN A 515 20.44 -0.31 -21.43
C ASN A 515 21.57 -1.16 -22.05
N GLU A 516 21.23 -2.11 -22.91
CA GLU A 516 22.22 -3.00 -23.55
C GLU A 516 23.27 -2.23 -24.37
N SER A 517 22.93 -1.02 -24.85
CA SER A 517 23.87 -0.14 -25.56
C SER A 517 24.89 0.52 -24.63
N GLU A 518 24.57 0.72 -23.35
CA GLU A 518 25.54 1.18 -22.32
C GLU A 518 26.46 0.05 -21.88
N VAL A 519 25.98 -1.20 -21.87
CA VAL A 519 26.76 -2.39 -21.48
C VAL A 519 27.83 -2.75 -22.51
N LEU A 520 27.58 -2.49 -23.80
CA LEU A 520 28.55 -2.70 -24.88
C LEU A 520 29.57 -1.57 -25.04
N GLY A 521 29.40 -0.44 -24.35
CA GLY A 521 30.13 0.81 -24.63
C GLY A 521 31.15 1.28 -23.58
N LEU A 522 31.20 0.70 -22.39
CA LEU A 522 31.94 1.30 -21.27
C LEU A 522 33.26 0.61 -20.88
N ASP A 523 33.43 -0.69 -21.14
CA ASP A 523 34.63 -1.41 -20.68
C ASP A 523 35.73 -1.56 -21.75
N ASP A 524 35.39 -1.70 -23.04
CA ASP A 524 36.40 -1.91 -24.09
C ASP A 524 37.06 -0.61 -24.58
N VAL A 525 36.35 0.53 -24.55
CA VAL A 525 36.87 1.80 -25.08
C VAL A 525 37.70 2.56 -24.03
N THR A 526 37.31 2.54 -22.76
CA THR A 526 38.03 3.25 -21.69
C THR A 526 39.36 2.58 -21.34
N LEU A 527 39.39 1.25 -21.22
CA LEU A 527 40.60 0.49 -20.95
C LEU A 527 41.62 0.60 -22.10
N ALA A 528 41.16 0.60 -23.35
CA ALA A 528 42.04 0.72 -24.51
C ALA A 528 42.74 2.09 -24.60
N ASP A 529 42.08 3.18 -24.19
CA ASP A 529 42.66 4.54 -24.24
C ASP A 529 43.61 4.82 -23.07
N ASP A 530 43.38 4.17 -21.91
CA ASP A 530 44.22 4.31 -20.72
C ASP A 530 45.53 3.50 -20.78
N LEU A 531 45.61 2.52 -21.69
CA LEU A 531 46.77 1.64 -21.87
C LEU A 531 47.59 2.01 -23.10
N VAL A 532 48.85 2.39 -22.88
CA VAL A 532 49.83 2.62 -23.95
C VAL A 532 50.77 1.43 -24.04
N VAL A 533 50.86 0.83 -25.22
CA VAL A 533 51.66 -0.38 -25.46
C VAL A 533 52.70 -0.11 -26.54
N TYR A 534 53.96 -0.35 -26.23
CA TYR A 534 55.07 -0.20 -27.18
C TYR A 534 56.20 -1.18 -26.89
N TYR A 535 57.07 -1.38 -27.87
CA TYR A 535 58.28 -2.17 -27.71
C TYR A 535 59.48 -1.26 -27.42
N ASN A 536 60.27 -1.61 -26.39
CA ASN A 536 61.52 -0.96 -26.07
C ASN A 536 62.69 -1.83 -26.53
N LYS A 537 63.46 -1.34 -27.51
CA LYS A 537 64.55 -2.08 -28.17
C LYS A 537 65.78 -2.27 -27.27
N GLU A 538 66.09 -1.31 -26.40
CA GLU A 538 67.21 -1.39 -25.46
C GLU A 538 66.95 -2.44 -24.37
N LEU A 539 65.72 -2.50 -23.87
CA LEU A 539 65.29 -3.43 -22.84
C LEU A 539 64.80 -4.79 -23.38
N ARG A 540 64.72 -4.94 -24.72
CA ARG A 540 64.13 -6.11 -25.39
C ARG A 540 62.80 -6.54 -24.79
N SER A 541 61.92 -5.57 -24.53
CA SER A 541 60.71 -5.79 -23.74
C SER A 541 59.51 -5.05 -24.34
N VAL A 542 58.34 -5.68 -24.24
CA VAL A 542 57.06 -4.98 -24.44
C VAL A 542 56.70 -4.27 -23.15
N ILE A 543 56.44 -2.97 -23.27
CA ILE A 543 56.07 -2.09 -22.17
C ILE A 543 54.59 -1.75 -22.28
N ILE A 544 53.87 -1.87 -21.16
CA ILE A 544 52.48 -1.46 -21.02
C ILE A 544 52.42 -0.40 -19.93
N GLU A 545 52.13 0.85 -20.32
CA GLU A 545 51.88 1.95 -19.38
C GLU A 545 50.39 2.01 -19.09
N ASN A 546 50.04 1.89 -17.81
CA ASN A 546 48.66 1.86 -17.34
C ASN A 546 48.34 3.16 -16.59
N LYS A 547 47.92 4.17 -17.34
CA LYS A 547 47.81 5.56 -16.87
C LYS A 547 46.79 5.75 -15.74
N LYS A 548 45.85 4.82 -15.58
CA LYS A 548 44.78 4.84 -14.57
C LYS A 548 44.87 3.69 -13.57
N GLU A 549 45.97 2.94 -13.57
CA GLU A 549 46.23 1.86 -12.60
C GLU A 549 45.14 0.77 -12.58
N HIS A 550 44.56 0.46 -13.75
CA HIS A 550 43.61 -0.65 -13.93
C HIS A 550 44.15 -1.98 -13.36
N ASP A 551 43.27 -2.76 -12.74
CA ASP A 551 43.58 -4.08 -12.19
C ASP A 551 43.70 -5.14 -13.31
N LEU A 552 44.88 -5.21 -13.93
CA LEU A 552 45.17 -6.17 -14.98
C LEU A 552 45.44 -7.57 -14.39
N LYS A 553 45.04 -8.61 -15.12
CA LYS A 553 45.18 -10.01 -14.73
C LYS A 553 46.22 -10.74 -15.57
N GLU A 554 46.20 -10.54 -16.88
CA GLU A 554 47.05 -11.28 -17.81
C GLU A 554 47.42 -10.42 -19.02
N ILE A 555 48.65 -10.55 -19.47
CA ILE A 555 49.12 -9.96 -20.73
C ILE A 555 49.80 -11.04 -21.56
N CYS A 556 49.38 -11.17 -22.82
CA CYS A 556 49.93 -12.10 -23.78
C CYS A 556 50.42 -11.38 -25.05
N LEU A 557 51.62 -11.72 -25.50
CA LEU A 557 52.13 -11.38 -26.82
C LEU A 557 51.85 -12.54 -27.78
N LEU A 558 51.24 -12.21 -28.91
CA LEU A 558 50.80 -13.13 -29.95
C LEU A 558 51.45 -12.78 -31.29
N ASP A 559 51.70 -13.77 -32.14
CA ASP A 559 51.98 -13.53 -33.56
C ASP A 559 50.68 -13.21 -34.36
N LEU A 560 50.83 -12.85 -35.63
CA LEU A 560 49.68 -12.53 -36.50
C LEU A 560 48.75 -13.72 -36.78
N THR A 561 49.19 -14.95 -36.51
CA THR A 561 48.35 -16.15 -36.62
C THR A 561 47.58 -16.45 -35.34
N GLY A 562 47.78 -15.65 -34.28
CA GLY A 562 47.13 -15.81 -32.99
C GLY A 562 47.83 -16.81 -32.07
N ARG A 563 49.05 -17.26 -32.40
CA ARG A 563 49.83 -18.14 -31.53
C ARG A 563 50.48 -17.33 -30.41
N ASN A 564 50.33 -17.80 -29.17
CA ASN A 564 51.00 -17.22 -28.00
C ASN A 564 52.53 -17.37 -28.11
N ILE A 565 53.23 -16.23 -28.05
CA ILE A 565 54.70 -16.17 -27.96
C ILE A 565 55.10 -16.15 -26.50
N LYS A 566 54.44 -15.30 -25.70
CA LYS A 566 54.69 -15.19 -24.26
C LYS A 566 53.46 -14.65 -23.54
N CYS A 567 53.15 -15.19 -22.38
CA CYS A 567 52.11 -14.68 -21.49
C CYS A 567 52.68 -14.46 -20.08
N SER A 568 52.17 -13.45 -19.40
CA SER A 568 52.48 -13.17 -18.00
C SER A 568 51.19 -12.93 -17.23
N THR A 569 50.99 -13.69 -16.16
CA THR A 569 49.97 -13.39 -15.15
C THR A 569 50.52 -12.32 -14.21
N LEU A 570 49.68 -11.36 -13.83
CA LEU A 570 50.09 -10.20 -13.06
C LEU A 570 49.64 -10.32 -11.60
N GLU A 571 50.54 -9.99 -10.67
CA GLU A 571 50.23 -9.90 -9.24
C GLU A 571 50.06 -8.43 -8.79
N ALA A 572 49.30 -8.21 -7.72
CA ALA A 572 48.63 -6.94 -7.39
C ALA A 572 49.53 -5.74 -7.00
N ASN A 573 50.86 -5.86 -7.09
CA ASN A 573 51.79 -4.95 -6.40
C ASN A 573 52.31 -3.78 -7.27
N GLU A 574 52.28 -3.88 -8.60
CA GLU A 574 52.64 -2.79 -9.51
C GLU A 574 51.53 -2.60 -10.55
N LYS A 575 50.78 -1.49 -10.46
CA LYS A 575 49.61 -1.26 -11.32
C LYS A 575 49.84 -0.25 -12.44
N SER A 576 50.87 0.59 -12.36
CA SER A 576 51.08 1.73 -13.25
C SER A 576 51.90 1.39 -14.51
N LYS A 577 52.72 0.32 -14.46
CA LYS A 577 53.57 -0.10 -15.57
C LYS A 577 53.87 -1.59 -15.51
N TYR A 578 53.81 -2.25 -16.66
CA TYR A 578 54.16 -3.66 -16.80
C TYR A 578 55.23 -3.86 -17.88
N VAL A 579 56.16 -4.77 -17.63
CA VAL A 579 57.31 -5.05 -18.52
C VAL A 579 57.34 -6.54 -18.82
N ILE A 580 57.31 -6.88 -20.10
CA ILE A 580 57.39 -8.26 -20.58
C ILE A 580 58.63 -8.41 -21.44
N GLY A 581 59.68 -8.98 -20.87
CA GLY A 581 60.91 -9.30 -21.62
C GLY A 581 60.64 -10.33 -22.71
N VAL A 582 61.10 -10.08 -23.93
CA VAL A 582 60.91 -10.95 -25.09
C VAL A 582 62.24 -11.13 -25.82
N ASP A 583 63.01 -12.12 -25.37
CA ASP A 583 64.29 -12.46 -25.98
C ASP A 583 64.09 -13.16 -27.33
N TYR A 584 64.89 -12.80 -28.33
CA TYR A 584 64.96 -13.44 -29.66
C TYR A 584 63.65 -13.39 -30.48
N ILE A 585 63.04 -12.21 -30.57
CA ILE A 585 61.85 -11.96 -31.39
C ILE A 585 62.20 -11.45 -32.79
N GLN A 586 61.45 -11.85 -33.83
CA GLN A 586 61.68 -11.46 -35.23
C GLN A 586 61.06 -10.09 -35.55
N ASP A 587 61.59 -9.40 -36.57
CA ASP A 587 61.06 -8.13 -37.06
C ASP A 587 59.74 -8.36 -37.81
N GLN A 588 58.62 -8.15 -37.13
CA GLN A 588 57.28 -8.27 -37.68
C GLN A 588 56.27 -7.57 -36.77
N THR A 589 55.00 -7.62 -37.17
CA THR A 589 53.91 -7.17 -36.32
C THR A 589 53.49 -8.26 -35.34
N TYR A 590 53.19 -7.85 -34.10
CA TYR A 590 52.63 -8.69 -33.05
C TYR A 590 51.35 -8.07 -32.48
N ILE A 591 50.57 -8.90 -31.78
CA ILE A 591 49.36 -8.49 -31.07
C ILE A 591 49.60 -8.66 -29.57
N VAL A 592 49.40 -7.60 -28.80
CA VAL A 592 49.43 -7.64 -27.33
C VAL A 592 47.98 -7.71 -26.85
N LYS A 593 47.59 -8.86 -26.31
CA LYS A 593 46.29 -9.11 -25.70
C LYS A 593 46.39 -8.89 -24.20
N ILE A 594 45.53 -8.04 -23.65
CA ILE A 594 45.53 -7.66 -22.23
C ILE A 594 44.15 -7.97 -21.67
N GLN A 595 44.11 -8.69 -20.55
CA GLN A 595 42.89 -9.02 -19.83
C GLN A 595 42.90 -8.41 -18.42
N ASP A 596 41.81 -7.78 -18.02
CA ASP A 596 41.62 -7.29 -16.64
C ASP A 596 41.06 -8.38 -15.69
N LYS A 597 40.93 -8.07 -14.39
CA LYS A 597 40.34 -9.01 -13.43
C LYS A 597 38.84 -9.25 -13.62
N LEU A 598 38.13 -8.36 -14.30
CA LEU A 598 36.71 -8.49 -14.67
C LEU A 598 36.50 -9.33 -15.94
N LYS A 599 37.59 -9.76 -16.58
CA LYS A 599 37.69 -10.56 -17.83
C LYS A 599 37.49 -9.76 -19.12
N ASN A 600 37.46 -8.43 -19.04
CA ASN A 600 37.48 -7.57 -20.24
C ASN A 600 38.82 -7.73 -20.95
N THR A 601 38.81 -7.76 -22.29
CA THR A 601 39.99 -8.09 -23.09
C THR A 601 40.20 -7.08 -24.19
N ILE A 602 41.34 -6.39 -24.16
CA ILE A 602 41.77 -5.51 -25.26
C ILE A 602 42.90 -6.13 -26.07
N SER A 603 43.06 -5.70 -27.32
CA SER A 603 44.17 -6.09 -28.18
C SER A 603 44.82 -4.86 -28.83
N LYS A 604 46.13 -4.69 -28.69
CA LYS A 604 46.91 -3.62 -29.32
C LYS A 604 47.92 -4.22 -30.29
N LYS A 605 47.97 -3.68 -31.51
CA LYS A 605 48.94 -4.08 -32.54
C LYS A 605 50.23 -3.29 -32.33
N ILE A 606 51.37 -3.98 -32.26
CA ILE A 606 52.70 -3.34 -32.18
C ILE A 606 53.60 -3.86 -33.29
N ILE A 607 54.48 -3.01 -33.79
CA ILE A 607 55.49 -3.40 -34.78
C ILE A 607 56.84 -3.43 -34.06
N ILE A 608 57.56 -4.54 -34.22
CA ILE A 608 58.92 -4.72 -33.68
C ILE A 608 59.89 -4.72 -34.87
N TYR A 609 60.95 -3.92 -34.75
CA TYR A 609 62.01 -3.69 -35.74
C TYR A 609 63.40 -3.85 -35.13
#